data_AF-A0A7X7JRG1-F1
#
_entry.id   AF-A0A7X7JRG1-F1
#
_cell.length_a   1.000
_cell.length_b   1.000
_cell.length_c   1.000
_cell.angle_alpha   90.00
_cell.angle_beta   90.00
_cell.angle_gamma   90.00
#
_symmetry.space_group_name_H-M   'P 1'
#
loop_
_entity.id
_entity.type
_entity.pdbx_description
1 polymer ?
#
loop_
_entity_poly.entity_id
_entity_poly.type
_entity_poly.pdbx_seq_one_letter_code
_entity_poly.pdbx_strand_id
1 'polypeptide(L)' 'TSVTDGTQNLVGALRTSMGMCGARDIKEMQRTRMIIAPSIKTEGKYLQMVQRV' A
#
# COMPACT_ATOMS: atom_id res chain seq x y z
N THR A 1 -6.75 -5.95 -25.10
CA THR A 1 -7.42 -5.94 -23.78
C THR A 1 -6.44 -5.41 -22.75
N SER A 2 -6.42 -4.09 -22.53
CA SER A 2 -5.52 -3.44 -21.56
C SER A 2 -6.35 -3.05 -20.34
N VAL A 3 -6.15 -3.73 -19.21
CA VAL A 3 -6.83 -3.43 -17.94
C VAL A 3 -5.89 -2.52 -17.14
N THR A 4 -6.15 -1.22 -17.14
CA THR A 4 -5.28 -0.18 -16.56
C THR A 4 -5.73 0.30 -15.18
N ASP A 5 -6.53 -0.49 -14.44
CA ASP A 5 -7.02 -0.17 -13.09
C ASP A 5 -6.02 -0.54 -11.97
N GLY A 6 -4.83 -1.01 -12.35
CA GLY A 6 -3.75 -1.38 -11.42
C GLY A 6 -3.90 -2.77 -10.80
N THR A 7 -5.00 -3.49 -11.05
CA THR A 7 -5.25 -4.84 -10.50
C THR A 7 -4.25 -5.90 -10.96
N GLN A 8 -3.60 -5.66 -12.09
CA GLN A 8 -2.62 -6.59 -12.67
C GLN A 8 -1.18 -6.37 -12.17
N ASN A 9 -0.92 -5.35 -11.35
CA ASN A 9 0.45 -5.03 -10.88
C ASN A 9 0.72 -5.50 -9.43
N LEU A 10 0.22 -6.68 -9.06
CA LEU A 10 0.42 -7.22 -7.71
C LEU A 10 1.90 -7.37 -7.37
N VAL A 11 2.70 -7.96 -8.28
CA VAL A 11 4.12 -8.25 -8.03
C VAL A 11 4.94 -6.97 -7.94
N GLY A 12 4.67 -5.96 -8.78
CA GLY A 12 5.35 -4.68 -8.71
C GLY A 12 5.01 -3.92 -7.43
N ALA A 13 3.73 -3.85 -7.07
CA ALA A 13 3.28 -3.23 -5.82
C ALA A 13 3.90 -3.92 -4.60
N LEU A 14 3.95 -5.26 -4.59
CA LEU A 14 4.56 -6.03 -3.51
C LEU A 14 6.05 -5.74 -3.36
N ARG A 15 6.82 -5.72 -4.46
CA ARG A 15 8.26 -5.38 -4.39
C ARG A 15 8.51 -3.96 -3.90
N THR A 16 7.72 -3.00 -4.35
CA THR A 16 7.82 -1.61 -3.86
C THR A 16 7.54 -1.53 -2.37
N SER A 17 6.49 -2.24 -1.91
CA SER A 17 6.14 -2.31 -0.49
C SER A 17 7.24 -2.96 0.35
N MET A 18 7.81 -4.08 -0.12
CA MET A 18 8.96 -4.72 0.53
C MET A 18 10.16 -3.78 0.65
N GLY A 19 10.44 -2.99 -0.38
CA GLY A 19 11.50 -1.97 -0.36
C GLY A 19 11.27 -0.89 0.70
N MET A 20 10.04 -0.40 0.86
CA MET A 20 9.69 0.56 1.92
C MET A 20 9.86 -0.03 3.33
N CYS A 21 9.57 -1.32 3.50
CA CYS A 21 9.74 -2.02 4.76
C CYS A 21 11.18 -2.49 5.03
N GLY A 22 12.10 -2.36 4.06
CA GLY A 22 13.46 -2.89 4.15
C GLY A 22 13.53 -4.42 4.18
N ALA A 23 12.51 -5.12 3.66
CA ALA A 23 12.40 -6.56 3.68
C ALA A 23 13.02 -7.20 2.42
N ARG A 24 13.91 -8.17 2.61
CA ARG A 24 14.56 -8.91 1.51
C ARG A 24 13.67 -10.03 0.95
N ASP A 25 12.80 -10.59 1.78
CA ASP A 25 11.86 -11.63 1.38
C ASP A 25 10.46 -11.44 2.02
N ILE A 26 9.51 -12.29 1.61
CA ILE A 26 8.12 -12.22 2.10
C ILE A 26 8.04 -12.53 3.60
N LYS A 27 8.88 -13.43 4.13
CA LYS A 27 8.85 -13.81 5.54
C LYS A 27 9.35 -12.67 6.41
N GLU A 28 10.35 -11.92 5.96
CA GLU A 28 10.79 -10.68 6.61
C GLU A 28 9.70 -9.61 6.55
N MET A 29 9.08 -9.41 5.38
CA MET A 29 7.99 -8.44 5.21
C MET A 29 6.84 -8.71 6.18
N GLN A 30 6.41 -9.97 6.31
CA GLN A 30 5.35 -10.41 7.22
C GLN A 30 5.67 -10.17 8.71
N ARG A 31 6.95 -10.05 9.08
CA ARG A 31 7.41 -9.78 10.45
C ARG A 31 7.67 -8.30 10.72
N THR A 32 7.50 -7.44 9.72
CA THR A 32 7.70 -5.99 9.86
C THR A 32 6.78 -5.43 10.94
N ARG A 33 7.32 -4.60 11.84
CA ARG A 33 6.51 -3.89 12.82
C ARG A 33 5.82 -2.70 12.16
N MET A 34 4.49 -2.73 12.16
CA MET A 34 3.66 -1.61 11.69
C MET A 34 3.15 -0.83 12.90
N ILE A 35 3.28 0.49 12.86
CA ILE A 35 2.65 1.40 13.83
C ILE A 35 1.58 2.17 13.07
N ILE A 36 0.32 2.02 13.48
CA ILE A 36 -0.81 2.71 12.86
C ILE A 36 -1.14 3.93 13.72
N ALA A 37 -0.95 5.12 13.16
CA ALA A 37 -1.35 6.34 13.85
C ALA A 37 -2.89 6.40 13.98
N PRO A 38 -3.45 6.82 15.13
CA PRO A 38 -4.90 6.97 15.29
C PRO A 38 -5.55 7.91 14.25
N SER A 39 -4.79 8.92 13.80
CA SER A 39 -5.20 9.89 12.79
C SER A 39 -5.12 9.39 11.34
N ILE A 40 -4.69 8.14 11.08
CA ILE A 40 -4.53 7.64 9.70
C ILE A 40 -5.83 7.73 8.86
N LYS A 41 -6.99 7.71 9.53
CA LYS A 41 -8.31 7.87 8.88
C LYS A 41 -8.49 9.25 8.23
N THR A 42 -7.80 10.28 8.73
CA THR A 42 -7.87 11.64 8.19
C THR A 42 -6.77 11.92 7.17
N GLU A 43 -5.87 10.97 6.92
CA GLU A 43 -4.78 11.12 5.97
C GLU A 43 -5.32 10.95 4.54
N GLY A 44 -5.77 12.06 3.95
CA GLY A 44 -5.92 12.28 2.51
C GLY A 44 -6.89 11.36 1.76
N LYS A 45 -6.63 10.05 1.67
CA LYS A 45 -7.37 9.09 0.85
C LYS A 45 -8.83 8.94 1.23
N TYR A 46 -9.15 8.88 2.52
CA TYR A 46 -10.55 8.88 2.96
C TYR A 46 -11.25 10.17 2.52
N LEU A 47 -10.59 11.31 2.69
CA LEU A 47 -11.12 12.62 2.27
C LEU A 47 -11.22 12.75 0.75
N GLN A 48 -10.28 12.17 -0.02
CA GLN A 48 -10.34 12.07 -1.48
C GLN A 48 -11.51 11.20 -1.94
N MET A 49 -11.82 10.10 -1.26
CA MET A 49 -12.97 9.25 -1.59
C MET A 49 -14.31 9.91 -1.23
N VAL A 50 -14.33 10.76 -0.20
CA VAL A 50 -15.51 11.53 0.19
C VAL A 50 -15.73 12.74 -0.74
N GLN A 51 -14.66 13.38 -1.21
CA GLN A 51 -14.74 14.40 -2.26
C GLN A 51 -15.08 13.75 -3.60
N ARG A 52 -16.37 13.76 -3.97
CA ARG A 52 -16.85 13.37 -5.30
C ARG A 52 -16.53 14.44 -6.36
N VAL A 53 -15.25 14.76 -6.55
CA VAL A 53 -14.78 15.60 -7.67
C VAL A 53 -14.17 14.70 -8.73
#